data_AF-A0A7J3WTR6-F1
#
_entry.id   AF-A0A7J3WTR6-F1
#
_cell.length_a   1.000
_cell.length_b   1.000
_cell.length_c   1.000
_cell.angle_alpha   90.00
_cell.angle_beta   90.00
_cell.angle_gamma   90.00
#
_symmetry.space_group_name_H-M   'P 1'
#
loop_
_entity.id
_entity.type
_entity.pdbx_description
1 polymer ?
#
loop_
_entity_poly.entity_id
_entity_poly.type
_entity_poly.pdbx_seq_one_letter_code
_entity_poly.pdbx_strand_id
1 'polypeptide(L)'
;MKRFVALAIVMVLLSVPIKGAEGDAQSLSFHYAFERPSLINTENGTIVEMEGMKYTGDGGKPILPVKPLYILLPCGKDVKSIEVKCAGRVRMGHGYEVMRAAYPVIIGSKAIKGKADIPAIYPEKNF
;
A
#
# COMPACT_ATOMS: atom_id res chain seq x y z
N MET A 1 -41.90 28.63 -46.12
CA MET A 1 -42.08 27.49 -45.18
C MET A 1 -40.83 26.62 -45.00
N LYS A 2 -40.26 26.02 -46.06
CA LYS A 2 -39.10 25.10 -45.96
C LYS A 2 -37.86 25.66 -45.23
N ARG A 3 -37.54 26.95 -45.42
CA ARG A 3 -36.41 27.62 -44.75
C ARG A 3 -36.60 27.81 -43.24
N PHE A 4 -37.83 28.03 -42.79
CA PHE A 4 -38.17 28.13 -41.36
C PHE A 4 -38.11 26.76 -40.67
N VAL A 5 -38.56 25.70 -41.37
CA VAL A 5 -38.47 24.32 -40.87
C VAL A 5 -37.01 23.88 -40.73
N ALA A 6 -36.17 24.20 -41.71
CA ALA A 6 -34.73 23.91 -41.63
C ALA A 6 -34.05 24.61 -40.43
N LEU A 7 -34.41 25.87 -40.17
CA LEU A 7 -33.86 26.64 -39.05
C LEU A 7 -34.27 26.03 -37.69
N ALA A 8 -35.53 25.59 -37.57
CA ALA A 8 -36.03 24.94 -36.37
C ALA A 8 -35.31 23.61 -36.09
N ILE A 9 -35.04 22.81 -37.13
CA ILE A 9 -34.32 21.53 -37.00
C ILE A 9 -32.88 21.74 -36.52
N VAL A 10 -32.17 22.74 -37.07
CA VAL A 10 -30.80 23.08 -36.66
C VAL A 10 -30.77 23.58 -35.22
N MET A 11 -31.74 24.40 -34.81
CA MET A 11 -31.81 24.90 -33.44
C MET A 11 -32.09 23.78 -32.43
N VAL A 12 -32.92 22.80 -32.79
CA VAL A 12 -33.17 21.60 -31.98
C VAL A 12 -31.91 20.74 -31.85
N LEU A 13 -31.17 20.54 -32.95
CA LEU A 13 -29.90 19.79 -32.93
C LEU A 13 -28.82 20.47 -32.08
N LEU A 14 -28.79 21.80 -32.03
CA LEU A 14 -27.85 22.57 -31.20
C LEU A 14 -28.27 22.65 -29.72
N SER A 15 -29.54 22.43 -29.41
CA SER A 15 -30.05 22.45 -28.03
C SER A 15 -29.86 21.14 -27.26
N VAL A 16 -29.38 20.07 -27.92
CA VAL A 16 -29.10 18.82 -27.21
C VAL A 16 -27.84 19.03 -26.36
N PRO A 17 -27.94 18.99 -25.02
CA PRO A 17 -26.74 19.05 -24.20
C PRO A 17 -25.89 17.83 -24.54
N ILE A 18 -24.71 18.08 -25.11
CA ILE A 18 -23.68 17.07 -25.24
C ILE A 18 -23.24 16.77 -23.81
N LYS A 19 -23.89 15.81 -23.17
CA LYS A 19 -23.36 15.20 -21.95
C LYS A 19 -22.05 14.55 -22.36
N GLY A 20 -20.95 15.26 -22.14
CA GLY A 20 -19.64 14.64 -22.12
C GLY A 20 -19.74 13.45 -21.17
N ALA A 21 -19.30 12.28 -21.62
CA ALA A 21 -19.26 11.11 -20.77
C ALA A 21 -18.47 11.49 -19.52
N GLU A 22 -19.16 11.67 -18.39
CA GLU A 22 -18.52 11.67 -17.09
C GLU A 22 -17.83 10.32 -17.02
N GLY A 23 -16.51 10.33 -17.18
CA GLY A 23 -15.70 9.13 -17.13
C GLY A 23 -15.99 8.44 -15.83
N ASP A 24 -16.50 7.21 -15.94
CA ASP A 24 -16.77 6.32 -14.82
C ASP A 24 -15.59 6.39 -13.84
N ALA A 25 -15.88 6.55 -12.55
CA ALA A 25 -14.85 6.72 -11.54
C ALA A 25 -13.93 5.50 -11.55
N GLN A 26 -12.76 5.65 -12.20
CA GLN A 26 -11.88 4.54 -12.50
C GLN A 26 -11.32 3.98 -11.19
N SER A 27 -11.86 2.85 -10.75
CA SER A 27 -11.41 2.15 -9.55
C SER A 27 -10.48 1.00 -9.93
N LEU A 28 -9.37 0.87 -9.20
CA LEU A 28 -8.45 -0.26 -9.34
C LEU A 28 -8.65 -1.19 -8.15
N SER A 29 -8.98 -2.44 -8.43
CA SER A 29 -9.21 -3.47 -7.40
C SER A 29 -8.14 -4.55 -7.50
N PHE A 30 -7.49 -4.84 -6.37
CA PHE A 30 -6.46 -5.86 -6.26
C PHE A 30 -6.80 -6.82 -5.13
N HIS A 31 -6.64 -8.12 -5.39
CA HIS A 31 -6.83 -9.17 -4.40
C HIS A 31 -5.48 -9.75 -4.00
N TYR A 32 -5.22 -9.79 -2.70
CA TYR A 32 -3.99 -10.34 -2.13
C TYR A 32 -4.33 -11.45 -1.15
N ALA A 33 -3.55 -12.51 -1.22
CA ALA A 33 -3.52 -13.57 -0.23
C ALA A 33 -2.12 -13.64 0.37
N PHE A 34 -2.08 -13.98 1.64
CA PHE A 34 -0.85 -14.14 2.40
C PHE A 34 -0.83 -15.55 2.98
N GLU A 35 0.36 -16.14 3.01
CA GLU A 35 0.56 -17.37 3.75
C GLU A 35 0.39 -17.14 5.25
N ARG A 36 0.10 -18.23 5.97
CA ARG A 36 -0.04 -18.16 7.42
C ARG A 36 1.33 -17.77 8.02
N PRO A 37 1.41 -16.70 8.83
CA PRO A 37 2.66 -16.30 9.44
C PRO A 37 3.15 -17.35 10.45
N SER A 38 4.47 -17.49 10.57
CA SER A 38 5.14 -18.26 11.63
C SER A 38 5.58 -17.31 12.75
N LEU A 39 5.68 -17.85 13.98
CA LEU A 39 6.22 -17.13 15.13
C LEU A 39 7.52 -17.79 15.56
N ILE A 40 8.60 -17.02 15.58
CA ILE A 40 9.93 -17.49 16.01
C ILE A 40 10.30 -16.73 17.28
N ASN A 41 10.54 -17.46 18.37
CA ASN A 41 11.02 -16.88 19.61
C ASN A 41 12.55 -16.79 19.59
N THR A 42 13.07 -15.62 19.93
CA THR A 42 14.50 -15.32 20.04
C THR A 42 14.79 -14.76 21.43
N GLU A 43 16.08 -14.61 21.78
CA GLU A 43 16.49 -13.96 23.04
C GLU A 43 16.01 -12.51 23.16
N ASN A 44 15.73 -11.86 22.03
CA ASN A 44 15.35 -10.45 21.94
C ASN A 44 13.83 -10.25 21.72
N GLY A 45 13.04 -11.33 21.81
CA GLY A 45 11.60 -11.32 21.60
C GLY A 45 11.13 -12.22 20.46
N THR A 46 9.86 -12.07 20.08
CA THR A 46 9.19 -12.85 19.03
C THR A 46 9.28 -12.14 17.68
N ILE A 47 9.73 -12.86 16.66
CA ILE A 47 9.66 -12.44 15.24
C ILE A 47 8.41 -13.04 14.62
N VAL A 48 7.64 -12.22 13.90
CA VAL A 48 6.55 -12.67 13.03
C VAL A 48 7.12 -12.88 11.64
N GLU A 49 7.32 -14.11 11.21
CA GLU A 49 7.95 -14.41 9.93
C GLU A 49 6.93 -14.75 8.84
N MET A 50 7.19 -14.22 7.64
CA MET A 50 6.46 -14.49 6.41
C MET A 50 7.45 -14.46 5.24
N GLU A 51 7.44 -15.52 4.42
CA GLU A 51 8.40 -15.66 3.33
C GLU A 51 8.31 -14.50 2.32
N GLY A 52 9.48 -13.98 1.92
CA GLY A 52 9.59 -12.92 0.92
C GLY A 52 9.10 -11.54 1.36
N MET A 53 8.76 -11.36 2.64
CA MET A 53 8.29 -10.08 3.17
C MET A 53 9.44 -9.24 3.70
N LYS A 54 9.27 -7.91 3.61
CA LYS A 54 10.19 -6.96 4.24
C LYS A 54 9.68 -6.65 5.63
N TYR A 55 10.59 -6.49 6.59
CA TYR A 55 10.23 -6.05 7.93
C TYR A 55 10.22 -4.52 8.00
N THR A 56 9.15 -3.96 8.57
CA THR A 56 9.04 -2.52 8.79
C THR A 56 8.40 -2.20 10.13
N GLY A 57 8.68 -1.01 10.64
CA GLY A 57 8.15 -0.49 11.89
C GLY A 57 8.85 0.83 12.22
N ASP A 58 8.16 1.70 12.95
CA ASP A 58 8.79 2.91 13.46
C ASP A 58 9.73 2.55 14.62
N GLY A 59 10.81 3.33 14.80
CA GLY A 59 11.76 3.11 15.89
C GLY A 59 11.09 2.97 17.26
N GLY A 60 11.39 1.87 17.97
CA GLY A 60 10.80 1.52 19.26
C GLY A 60 9.40 0.88 19.19
N LYS A 61 8.76 0.81 18.02
CA LYS A 61 7.49 0.10 17.80
C LYS A 61 7.74 -1.33 17.30
N PRO A 62 6.76 -2.24 17.43
CA PRO A 62 6.86 -3.59 16.89
C PRO A 62 7.21 -3.60 15.40
N ILE A 63 8.12 -4.49 15.03
CA ILE A 63 8.48 -4.75 13.63
C ILE A 63 7.58 -5.85 13.08
N LEU A 64 6.99 -5.62 11.91
CA LEU A 64 6.08 -6.58 11.26
C LEU A 64 6.46 -6.79 9.79
N PRO A 65 6.23 -8.00 9.25
CA PRO A 65 6.41 -8.28 7.84
C PRO A 65 5.34 -7.54 7.01
N VAL A 66 5.77 -6.91 5.92
CA VAL A 66 4.93 -6.18 4.96
C VAL A 66 5.30 -6.52 3.52
N LYS A 67 4.30 -6.50 2.64
CA LYS A 67 4.45 -6.60 1.19
C LYS A 67 4.23 -5.21 0.56
N PRO A 68 5.28 -4.48 0.17
CA PRO A 68 5.10 -3.22 -0.54
C PRO A 68 4.50 -3.46 -1.92
N LEU A 69 3.64 -2.55 -2.37
CA LEU A 69 2.97 -2.60 -3.66
C LEU A 69 3.30 -1.34 -4.45
N TYR A 70 3.60 -1.51 -5.74
CA TYR A 70 3.77 -0.43 -6.69
C TYR A 70 2.61 -0.51 -7.69
N ILE A 71 1.75 0.51 -7.71
CA ILE A 71 0.56 0.54 -8.55
C ILE A 71 0.74 1.68 -9.55
N LEU A 72 0.60 1.37 -10.84
CA LEU A 72 0.61 2.36 -11.89
C LEU A 72 -0.74 3.08 -11.94
N LEU A 73 -0.69 4.40 -11.89
CA LEU A 73 -1.88 5.25 -12.01
C LEU A 73 -2.09 5.67 -13.47
N PRO A 74 -3.35 5.81 -13.91
CA PRO A 74 -3.65 6.41 -15.19
C PRO A 74 -3.05 7.82 -15.32
N CYS A 75 -2.58 8.16 -16.51
CA CYS A 75 -1.95 9.46 -16.76
C CYS A 75 -2.89 10.63 -16.43
N GLY A 76 -2.37 11.65 -15.72
CA GLY A 76 -3.13 12.84 -15.34
C GLY A 76 -4.23 12.59 -14.31
N LYS A 77 -4.19 11.46 -13.57
CA LYS A 77 -5.13 11.14 -12.50
C LYS A 77 -4.41 10.98 -11.17
N ASP A 78 -5.04 11.51 -10.12
CA ASP A 78 -4.61 11.34 -8.73
C ASP A 78 -5.46 10.30 -8.00
N VAL A 79 -4.88 9.66 -6.99
CA VAL A 79 -5.61 8.76 -6.10
C VAL A 79 -6.41 9.59 -5.10
N LYS A 80 -7.73 9.46 -5.16
CA LYS A 80 -8.63 10.09 -4.17
C LYS A 80 -8.62 9.36 -2.82
N SER A 81 -8.64 8.02 -2.86
CA SER A 81 -8.75 7.19 -1.65
C SER A 81 -8.26 5.77 -1.90
N ILE A 82 -7.78 5.12 -0.85
CA ILE A 82 -7.47 3.69 -0.82
C ILE A 82 -8.34 3.05 0.25
N GLU A 83 -9.11 2.03 -0.12
CA GLU A 83 -9.91 1.23 0.81
C GLU A 83 -9.33 -0.18 0.91
N VAL A 84 -9.13 -0.67 2.13
CA VAL A 84 -8.63 -2.03 2.38
C VAL A 84 -9.72 -2.86 3.05
N LYS A 85 -10.14 -3.94 2.38
CA LYS A 85 -11.09 -4.91 2.91
C LYS A 85 -10.35 -6.18 3.30
N CYS A 86 -10.34 -6.48 4.61
CA CYS A 86 -9.70 -7.68 5.14
C CYS A 86 -10.70 -8.83 5.25
N ALA A 87 -10.43 -9.93 4.55
CA ALA A 87 -11.09 -11.22 4.74
C ALA A 87 -10.10 -12.24 5.32
N GLY A 88 -10.57 -13.19 6.12
CA GLY A 88 -9.72 -14.29 6.63
C GLY A 88 -8.72 -13.89 7.72
N ARG A 89 -9.13 -13.10 8.72
CA ARG A 89 -8.27 -12.77 9.86
C ARG A 89 -7.92 -14.03 10.66
N VAL A 90 -6.63 -14.20 10.95
CA VAL A 90 -6.12 -15.27 11.80
C VAL A 90 -5.60 -14.67 13.11
N ARG A 91 -6.07 -15.19 14.24
CA ARG A 91 -5.55 -14.83 15.56
C ARG A 91 -4.43 -15.80 15.93
N MET A 92 -3.22 -15.27 16.15
CA MET A 92 -2.03 -16.09 16.39
C MET A 92 -1.80 -16.46 17.86
N GLY A 93 -2.56 -15.87 18.79
CA GLY A 93 -2.44 -16.11 20.24
C GLY A 93 -2.40 -14.82 21.04
N HIS A 94 -1.79 -14.85 22.22
CA HIS A 94 -1.57 -13.70 23.10
C HIS A 94 -0.27 -13.88 23.91
N GLY A 95 0.25 -12.79 24.48
CA GLY A 95 1.45 -12.80 25.34
C GLY A 95 2.79 -12.72 24.60
N TYR A 96 2.80 -12.45 23.30
CA TYR A 96 4.04 -12.30 22.53
C TYR A 96 4.67 -10.93 22.77
N GLU A 97 5.98 -10.92 23.04
CA GLU A 97 6.80 -9.71 23.03
C GLU A 97 7.42 -9.55 21.64
N VAL A 98 6.68 -8.91 20.73
CA VAL A 98 7.16 -8.73 19.35
C VAL A 98 8.37 -7.80 19.33
N MET A 99 9.41 -8.22 18.60
CA MET A 99 10.63 -7.43 18.43
C MET A 99 10.32 -6.00 17.95
N ARG A 100 11.12 -5.04 18.39
CA ARG A 100 10.93 -3.62 18.06
C ARG A 100 11.91 -3.18 17.00
N ALA A 101 11.47 -2.29 16.10
CA ALA A 101 12.33 -1.71 15.09
C ALA A 101 13.37 -0.78 15.74
N ALA A 102 14.60 -0.81 15.19
CA ALA A 102 15.66 0.09 15.60
C ALA A 102 15.34 1.53 15.18
N TYR A 103 15.86 2.50 15.92
CA TYR A 103 15.78 3.89 15.51
C TYR A 103 16.65 4.13 14.27
N PRO A 104 16.20 4.99 13.33
CA PRO A 104 17.00 5.34 12.17
C PRO A 104 18.33 5.95 12.63
N VAL A 105 19.42 5.50 12.01
CA VAL A 105 20.76 6.01 12.30
C VAL A 105 21.15 7.01 11.21
N ILE A 106 21.71 8.16 11.62
CA ILE A 106 22.22 9.15 10.68
C ILE A 106 23.48 8.60 10.01
N ILE A 107 23.46 8.50 8.68
CA ILE A 107 24.62 8.08 7.89
C ILE A 107 25.76 9.09 8.11
N GLY A 108 26.94 8.59 8.51
CA GLY A 108 28.11 9.42 8.83
C GLY A 108 28.26 9.80 10.32
N SER A 109 27.30 9.43 11.17
CA SER A 109 27.49 9.53 12.63
C SER A 109 28.42 8.43 13.15
N LYS A 110 29.12 8.67 14.27
CA LYS A 110 29.87 7.61 14.97
C LYS A 110 28.90 6.48 15.31
N ALA A 111 29.30 5.24 15.03
CA ALA A 111 28.50 4.06 15.34
C ALA A 111 28.04 4.11 16.80
N ILE A 112 26.73 4.20 17.01
CA ILE A 112 26.16 4.08 18.35
C ILE A 112 26.33 2.62 18.74
N LYS A 113 27.20 2.32 19.71
CA LYS A 113 27.23 1.01 20.38
C LYS A 113 25.98 0.88 21.27
N GLY A 114 24.82 0.75 20.63
CA GLY A 114 23.59 0.27 21.23
C GLY A 114 23.39 -1.15 20.74
N LYS A 115 23.06 -2.06 21.66
CA LYS A 115 22.71 -3.46 21.37
C LYS A 115 21.73 -3.47 20.18
N ALA A 116 22.21 -3.89 19.00
CA ALA A 116 21.33 -4.16 17.89
C ALA A 116 20.59 -5.44 18.27
N ASP A 117 19.40 -5.30 18.86
CA ASP A 117 18.56 -6.44 19.20
C ASP A 117 17.94 -7.08 17.95
N ILE A 118 18.27 -6.58 16.75
CA ILE A 118 17.88 -7.16 15.47
C ILE A 118 19.12 -7.83 14.85
N PRO A 119 19.08 -9.15 14.53
CA PRO A 119 20.09 -9.72 13.65
C PRO A 119 20.10 -8.91 12.35
N ALA A 120 21.28 -8.69 11.77
CA ALA A 120 21.41 -7.96 10.51
C ALA A 120 20.68 -8.73 9.39
N ILE A 121 19.39 -8.47 9.20
CA ILE A 121 18.61 -8.97 8.05
C ILE A 121 18.60 -7.87 6.98
N TYR A 122 19.79 -7.46 6.56
CA TYR A 122 19.96 -6.81 5.26
C TYR A 122 20.60 -7.85 4.36
N PRO A 123 19.91 -8.38 3.33
CA PRO A 123 20.61 -9.04 2.26
C PRO A 123 21.45 -7.96 1.58
N GLU A 124 22.77 -8.00 1.75
CA GLU A 124 23.69 -7.33 0.84
C GLU A 124 23.40 -7.87 -0.56
N LYS A 125 22.57 -7.15 -1.33
CA LYS A 125 22.52 -7.33 -2.77
C LYS A 125 23.46 -6.31 -3.37
N ASN A 126 24.65 -6.80 -3.71
CA ASN A 126 25.55 -6.19 -4.67
C ASN A 126 24.75 -5.77 -5.91
N PHE A 127 24.80 -4.49 -6.24
CA PHE A 127 24.44 -3.96 -7.56
C PHE A 127 25.66 -4.04 -8.46
#